data_AF-A0A4Q5TCB6-F1
#
_entry.id   AF-A0A4Q5TCB6-F1
#
_cell.length_a   1.000
_cell.length_b   1.000
_cell.length_c   1.000
_cell.angle_alpha   90.00
_cell.angle_beta   90.00
_cell.angle_gamma   90.00
#
_symmetry.space_group_name_H-M   'P 1'
#
loop_
_entity.id
_entity.type
_entity.pdbx_description
1 polymer ?
#
loop_
_entity_poly.entity_id
_entity_poly.type
_entity_poly.pdbx_seq_one_letter_code
_entity_poly.pdbx_strand_id
1 'polypeptide(L)'
;MVLLKHPYLETADWMIQDIEPNRAYYSIIKSKALSKVSRCGVHMGASYALAGFKKQEDVQILKENFCSAEDVCTEWAFRAIETFPDTAFYPVLISYFENVVTKKKQSYSDDLRYFCQALAQYKTATSLSILTALTKKETYPDSWYLPQNREYVFRAIHKYYSPPYKKIYQELKPTMSANVMEYLDKPAYDEYRTW
;
A
#
# COMPACT_ATOMS: atom_id res chain seq x y z
N MET A 1 7.11 -24.01 16.37
CA MET A 1 6.77 -22.92 15.45
C MET A 1 5.38 -23.14 14.88
N VAL A 2 4.45 -22.22 15.14
CA VAL A 2 3.00 -22.39 14.86
C VAL A 2 2.72 -22.50 13.36
N LEU A 3 3.35 -21.68 12.51
CA LEU A 3 3.11 -21.72 11.05
C LEU A 3 3.44 -23.07 10.40
N LEU A 4 4.53 -23.73 10.82
CA LEU A 4 4.94 -25.01 10.24
C LEU A 4 4.14 -26.21 10.79
N LYS A 5 3.72 -26.13 12.06
CA LYS A 5 3.05 -27.26 12.75
C LYS A 5 1.53 -27.17 12.72
N HIS A 6 0.99 -25.96 12.67
CA HIS A 6 -0.44 -25.67 12.77
C HIS A 6 -0.87 -24.55 11.81
N PRO A 7 -0.61 -24.68 10.49
CA PRO A 7 -0.92 -23.63 9.49
C PRO A 7 -2.43 -23.36 9.32
N TYR A 8 -3.29 -24.21 9.89
CA TYR A 8 -4.74 -24.12 9.82
C TYR A 8 -5.36 -23.23 10.92
N LEU A 9 -4.59 -22.81 11.92
CA LEU A 9 -5.10 -21.96 12.99
C LEU A 9 -5.26 -20.52 12.50
N GLU A 10 -6.30 -19.81 12.97
CA GLU A 10 -6.49 -18.39 12.66
C GLU A 10 -5.28 -17.54 13.12
N THR A 11 -4.66 -17.89 14.26
CA THR A 11 -3.43 -17.24 14.72
C THR A 11 -2.30 -17.31 13.68
N ALA A 12 -2.26 -18.37 12.86
CA ALA A 12 -1.29 -18.48 11.77
C ALA A 12 -1.53 -17.43 10.68
N ASP A 13 -2.77 -17.02 10.45
CA ASP A 13 -3.11 -15.98 9.44
C ASP A 13 -2.62 -14.60 9.85
N TRP A 14 -2.69 -14.30 11.15
CA TRP A 14 -2.15 -13.06 11.72
C TRP A 14 -0.63 -13.04 11.67
N MET A 15 0.03 -14.14 12.10
CA MET A 15 1.49 -14.24 12.08
C MET A 15 2.10 -14.10 10.69
N ILE A 16 1.38 -14.47 9.62
CA ILE A 16 1.89 -14.36 8.25
C ILE A 16 2.07 -12.91 7.83
N GLN A 17 1.28 -11.99 8.35
CA GLN A 17 1.31 -10.58 7.94
C GLN A 17 2.60 -9.87 8.38
N ASP A 18 3.21 -10.34 9.48
CA ASP A 18 4.37 -9.71 10.10
C ASP A 18 5.67 -10.49 9.92
N ILE A 19 5.61 -11.65 9.25
CA ILE A 19 6.79 -12.49 9.11
C ILE A 19 7.71 -11.99 8.01
N GLU A 20 9.01 -11.90 8.31
CA GLU A 20 10.01 -11.67 7.28
C GLU A 20 10.03 -12.82 6.26
N PRO A 21 10.24 -12.53 4.97
CA PRO A 21 10.30 -13.55 3.94
C PRO A 21 11.32 -14.64 4.27
N ASN A 22 10.83 -15.85 4.53
CA ASN A 22 11.65 -17.01 4.84
C ASN A 22 11.22 -18.20 3.98
N ARG A 23 12.20 -18.82 3.32
CA ARG A 23 11.98 -19.93 2.38
C ARG A 23 11.17 -21.08 2.99
N ALA A 24 11.28 -21.32 4.30
CA ALA A 24 10.54 -22.37 5.00
C ALA A 24 9.02 -22.16 4.99
N TYR A 25 8.55 -20.92 4.88
CA TYR A 25 7.11 -20.60 4.91
C TYR A 25 6.54 -20.33 3.52
N TYR A 26 7.38 -20.23 2.49
CA TYR A 26 6.97 -19.83 1.15
C TYR A 26 5.78 -20.65 0.61
N SER A 27 5.84 -21.98 0.71
CA SER A 27 4.76 -22.84 0.23
C SER A 27 3.45 -22.64 0.99
N ILE A 28 3.51 -22.44 2.30
CA ILE A 28 2.34 -22.22 3.16
C ILE A 28 1.70 -20.87 2.85
N ILE A 29 2.53 -19.82 2.74
CA ILE A 29 2.09 -18.46 2.40
C ILE A 29 1.46 -18.43 1.00
N LYS A 30 2.12 -19.03 0.00
CA LYS A 30 1.60 -19.14 -1.37
C LYS A 30 0.28 -19.91 -1.41
N SER A 31 0.16 -21.01 -0.67
CA SER A 31 -1.08 -21.77 -0.57
C SER A 31 -2.23 -20.94 0.00
N LYS A 32 -1.96 -20.08 1.01
CA LYS A 32 -2.97 -19.18 1.59
C LYS A 32 -3.33 -18.03 0.66
N ALA A 33 -2.36 -17.45 -0.04
CA ALA A 33 -2.60 -16.43 -1.07
C ALA A 33 -3.45 -16.98 -2.23
N LEU A 34 -3.40 -18.29 -2.51
CA LEU A 34 -4.27 -18.95 -3.49
C LEU A 34 -5.66 -19.31 -2.95
N SER A 35 -5.85 -19.31 -1.63
CA SER A 35 -7.13 -19.66 -1.03
C SER A 35 -8.14 -18.51 -1.22
N LYS A 36 -9.25 -18.80 -1.90
CA LYS A 36 -10.38 -17.88 -2.06
C LYS A 36 -11.31 -17.98 -0.85
N VAL A 37 -10.79 -17.63 0.32
CA VAL A 37 -11.57 -17.56 1.55
C VAL A 37 -12.42 -16.29 1.58
N SER A 38 -13.59 -16.33 2.23
CA SER A 38 -14.52 -15.19 2.29
C SER A 38 -13.97 -13.99 3.05
N ARG A 39 -12.98 -14.19 3.93
CA ARG A 39 -12.37 -13.12 4.73
C ARG A 39 -11.18 -12.50 3.99
N CYS A 40 -11.37 -11.30 3.45
CA CYS A 40 -10.36 -10.63 2.63
C CYS A 40 -9.00 -10.46 3.34
N GLY A 41 -8.98 -10.21 4.66
CA GLY A 41 -7.74 -9.99 5.41
C GLY A 41 -6.79 -11.19 5.42
N VAL A 42 -7.30 -12.42 5.37
CA VAL A 42 -6.46 -13.64 5.38
C VAL A 42 -5.76 -13.80 4.03
N HIS A 43 -6.53 -13.74 2.96
CA HIS A 43 -6.04 -13.89 1.59
C HIS A 43 -5.12 -12.72 1.19
N MET A 44 -5.50 -11.49 1.51
CA MET A 44 -4.73 -10.29 1.18
C MET A 44 -3.50 -10.14 2.05
N GLY A 45 -3.58 -10.48 3.35
CA GLY A 45 -2.42 -10.54 4.23
C GLY A 45 -1.39 -11.57 3.76
N ALA A 46 -1.84 -12.76 3.34
CA ALA A 46 -0.96 -13.75 2.73
C ALA A 46 -0.37 -13.29 1.39
N SER A 47 -1.13 -12.55 0.58
CA SER A 47 -0.64 -11.97 -0.69
C SER A 47 0.43 -10.90 -0.43
N TYR A 48 0.26 -10.07 0.61
CA TYR A 48 1.28 -9.13 1.06
C TYR A 48 2.56 -9.85 1.50
N ALA A 49 2.44 -10.87 2.34
CA ALA A 49 3.59 -11.69 2.77
C ALA A 49 4.27 -12.37 1.58
N LEU A 50 3.50 -12.87 0.60
CA LEU A 50 4.02 -13.47 -0.63
C LEU A 50 4.81 -12.47 -1.47
N ALA A 51 4.30 -11.24 -1.61
CA ALA A 51 5.01 -10.17 -2.32
C ALA A 51 6.37 -9.85 -1.69
N GLY A 52 6.53 -10.05 -0.37
CA GLY A 52 7.81 -9.94 0.33
C GLY A 52 8.93 -10.84 -0.24
N PHE A 53 8.59 -11.98 -0.85
CA PHE A 53 9.57 -12.86 -1.50
C PHE A 53 10.05 -12.33 -2.87
N LYS A 54 9.35 -11.34 -3.45
CA LYS A 54 9.70 -10.65 -4.70
C LYS A 54 9.98 -11.57 -5.88
N LYS A 55 9.24 -12.68 -5.97
CA LYS A 55 9.40 -13.66 -7.03
C LYS A 55 8.51 -13.34 -8.22
N GLN A 56 9.11 -13.34 -9.40
CA GLN A 56 8.41 -13.10 -10.66
C GLN A 56 7.34 -14.17 -10.96
N GLU A 57 7.56 -15.42 -10.54
CA GLU A 57 6.57 -16.50 -10.68
C GLU A 57 5.26 -16.27 -9.91
N ASP A 58 5.24 -15.33 -8.96
CA ASP A 58 4.07 -15.01 -8.14
C ASP A 58 3.27 -13.80 -8.67
N VAL A 59 3.79 -13.08 -9.67
CA VAL A 59 3.17 -11.84 -10.19
C VAL A 59 1.74 -12.08 -10.66
N GLN A 60 1.47 -13.17 -11.38
CA GLN A 60 0.13 -13.43 -11.88
C GLN A 60 -0.89 -13.65 -10.75
N ILE A 61 -0.51 -14.44 -9.73
CA ILE A 61 -1.36 -14.71 -8.56
C ILE A 61 -1.64 -13.41 -7.80
N LEU A 62 -0.59 -12.63 -7.53
CA LEU A 62 -0.72 -11.35 -6.84
C LEU A 62 -1.62 -10.37 -7.60
N LYS A 63 -1.45 -10.28 -8.92
CA LYS A 63 -2.26 -9.41 -9.78
C LYS A 63 -3.74 -9.78 -9.70
N GLU A 64 -4.07 -11.06 -9.82
CA GLU A 64 -5.45 -11.56 -9.73
C GLU A 64 -6.08 -11.20 -8.37
N ASN A 65 -5.31 -11.29 -7.30
CA ASN A 65 -5.74 -10.96 -5.95
C ASN A 65 -5.96 -9.45 -5.75
N PHE A 66 -5.17 -8.60 -6.41
CA PHE A 66 -5.27 -7.15 -6.29
C PHE A 66 -6.34 -6.53 -7.18
N CYS A 67 -6.71 -7.16 -8.29
CA CYS A 67 -7.71 -6.63 -9.23
C CYS A 67 -9.14 -6.56 -8.64
N SER A 68 -9.42 -7.24 -7.53
CA SER A 68 -10.70 -7.19 -6.81
C SER A 68 -10.77 -6.11 -5.73
N ALA A 69 -9.75 -5.27 -5.60
CA ALA A 69 -9.56 -4.34 -4.48
C ALA A 69 -10.44 -3.06 -4.54
N GLU A 70 -11.76 -3.22 -4.64
CA GLU A 70 -12.72 -2.15 -4.31
C GLU A 70 -13.21 -2.21 -2.85
N ASP A 71 -12.56 -3.02 -2.01
CA ASP A 71 -13.10 -3.53 -0.74
C ASP A 71 -12.25 -3.13 0.49
N VAL A 72 -12.75 -3.46 1.70
CA VAL A 72 -12.22 -3.16 3.06
C VAL A 72 -10.76 -3.62 3.30
N CYS A 73 -10.14 -4.33 2.37
CA CYS A 73 -8.77 -4.86 2.48
C CYS A 73 -7.78 -4.31 1.42
N THR A 74 -8.14 -3.23 0.73
CA THR A 74 -7.34 -2.68 -0.37
C THR A 74 -5.96 -2.17 0.07
N GLU A 75 -5.80 -1.77 1.34
CA GLU A 75 -4.50 -1.39 1.91
C GLU A 75 -3.41 -2.47 1.76
N TRP A 76 -3.78 -3.75 1.87
CA TRP A 76 -2.85 -4.87 1.74
C TRP A 76 -2.31 -4.98 0.32
N ALA A 77 -3.15 -4.71 -0.70
CA ALA A 77 -2.70 -4.66 -2.08
C ALA A 77 -1.65 -3.56 -2.25
N PHE A 78 -1.91 -2.36 -1.73
CA PHE A 78 -0.97 -1.25 -1.84
C PHE A 78 0.35 -1.52 -1.12
N ARG A 79 0.31 -2.06 0.10
CA ARG A 79 1.51 -2.49 0.82
C ARG A 79 2.31 -3.55 0.05
N ALA A 80 1.62 -4.50 -0.59
CA ALA A 80 2.24 -5.53 -1.41
C ALA A 80 2.91 -4.93 -2.66
N ILE A 81 2.23 -4.04 -3.37
CA ILE A 81 2.74 -3.33 -4.53
C ILE A 81 3.93 -2.43 -4.16
N GLU A 82 3.85 -1.74 -3.02
CA GLU A 82 4.97 -0.95 -2.51
C GLU A 82 6.20 -1.81 -2.23
N THR A 83 6.00 -3.02 -1.69
CA THR A 83 7.06 -3.97 -1.34
C THR A 83 7.71 -4.60 -2.58
N PHE A 84 6.89 -4.90 -3.59
CA PHE A 84 7.28 -5.52 -4.85
C PHE A 84 6.62 -4.80 -6.04
N PRO A 85 7.18 -3.67 -6.49
CA PRO A 85 6.56 -2.81 -7.51
C PRO A 85 6.77 -3.36 -8.92
N ASP A 86 6.01 -4.40 -9.28
CA ASP A 86 5.97 -4.93 -10.64
C ASP A 86 5.06 -4.08 -11.54
N THR A 87 5.42 -3.91 -12.82
CA THR A 87 4.63 -3.12 -13.78
C THR A 87 3.26 -3.72 -14.04
N ALA A 88 3.10 -5.04 -13.86
CA ALA A 88 1.83 -5.73 -13.98
C ALA A 88 0.78 -5.26 -12.94
N PHE A 89 1.23 -4.69 -11.81
CA PHE A 89 0.34 -4.19 -10.76
C PHE A 89 -0.04 -2.73 -10.94
N TYR A 90 0.67 -1.97 -11.79
CA TYR A 90 0.43 -0.54 -11.97
C TYR A 90 -1.02 -0.22 -12.40
N PRO A 91 -1.67 -1.00 -13.29
CA PRO A 91 -3.08 -0.78 -13.63
C PRO A 91 -4.05 -0.83 -12.45
N VAL A 92 -3.72 -1.56 -11.38
CA VAL A 92 -4.54 -1.58 -10.14
C VAL A 92 -4.56 -0.20 -9.50
N LEU A 93 -3.39 0.46 -9.43
CA LEU A 93 -3.29 1.80 -8.84
C LEU A 93 -4.01 2.87 -9.69
N ILE A 94 -3.93 2.75 -11.02
CA ILE A 94 -4.65 3.63 -11.93
C ILE A 94 -6.17 3.47 -11.76
N SER A 95 -6.65 2.21 -11.77
CA SER A 95 -8.06 1.90 -11.58
C SER A 95 -8.59 2.42 -10.24
N TYR A 96 -7.83 2.28 -9.16
CA TYR A 96 -8.22 2.81 -7.84
C TYR A 96 -8.39 4.34 -7.88
N PHE A 97 -7.43 5.08 -8.46
CA PHE A 97 -7.55 6.53 -8.59
C PHE A 97 -8.78 6.95 -9.40
N GLU A 98 -9.01 6.30 -10.53
CA GLU A 98 -10.12 6.62 -11.44
C GLU A 98 -11.48 6.25 -10.82
N ASN A 99 -11.63 5.04 -10.30
CA ASN A 99 -12.92 4.52 -9.88
C ASN A 99 -13.27 4.90 -8.43
N VAL A 100 -12.28 4.97 -7.55
CA VAL A 100 -12.50 5.16 -6.11
C VAL A 100 -12.27 6.61 -5.72
N VAL A 101 -11.07 7.15 -5.98
CA VAL A 101 -10.75 8.53 -5.57
C VAL A 101 -11.57 9.55 -6.35
N THR A 102 -11.56 9.47 -7.69
CA THR A 102 -12.15 10.53 -8.52
C THR A 102 -13.65 10.31 -8.78
N LYS A 103 -14.08 9.09 -9.15
CA LYS A 103 -15.50 8.80 -9.45
C LYS A 103 -16.37 8.64 -8.20
N LYS A 104 -15.96 7.85 -7.21
CA LYS A 104 -16.69 7.73 -5.91
C LYS A 104 -16.44 8.91 -4.98
N LYS A 105 -15.52 9.82 -5.32
CA LYS A 105 -15.20 11.03 -4.53
C LYS A 105 -14.80 10.70 -3.10
N GLN A 106 -14.06 9.61 -2.91
CA GLN A 106 -13.59 9.20 -1.59
C GLN A 106 -12.64 10.25 -1.00
N SER A 107 -13.01 10.83 0.15
CA SER A 107 -12.22 11.86 0.83
C SER A 107 -11.39 11.32 2.00
N TYR A 108 -11.70 10.14 2.53
CA TYR A 108 -11.04 9.55 3.70
C TYR A 108 -10.85 8.04 3.56
N SER A 109 -9.63 7.56 3.81
CA SER A 109 -9.31 6.18 4.19
C SER A 109 -7.82 6.05 4.50
N ASP A 110 -7.48 5.16 5.44
CA ASP A 110 -6.10 4.78 5.76
C ASP A 110 -5.38 4.12 4.56
N ASP A 111 -6.15 3.59 3.61
CA ASP A 111 -5.62 3.05 2.35
C ASP A 111 -4.87 4.11 1.53
N LEU A 112 -5.22 5.40 1.64
CA LEU A 112 -4.66 6.45 0.79
C LEU A 112 -3.19 6.70 1.12
N ARG A 113 -2.79 6.48 2.38
CA ARG A 113 -1.39 6.50 2.81
C ARG A 113 -0.58 5.47 2.02
N TYR A 114 -1.03 4.23 2.03
CA TYR A 114 -0.35 3.12 1.34
C TYR A 114 -0.44 3.25 -0.17
N PHE A 115 -1.56 3.77 -0.69
CA PHE A 115 -1.74 4.09 -2.10
C PHE A 115 -0.68 5.08 -2.61
N CYS A 116 -0.49 6.19 -1.89
CA CYS A 116 0.52 7.19 -2.23
C CYS A 116 1.93 6.57 -2.26
N GLN A 117 2.25 5.73 -1.27
CA GLN A 117 3.54 5.05 -1.18
C GLN A 117 3.77 4.08 -2.35
N ALA A 118 2.76 3.26 -2.68
CA ALA A 118 2.80 2.35 -3.81
C ALA A 118 2.98 3.10 -5.15
N LEU A 119 2.25 4.20 -5.37
CA LEU A 119 2.40 5.03 -6.57
C LEU A 119 3.78 5.65 -6.71
N ALA A 120 4.34 6.14 -5.60
CA ALA A 120 5.62 6.82 -5.56
C ALA A 120 6.80 5.90 -5.93
N GLN A 121 6.67 4.57 -5.75
CA GLN A 121 7.68 3.60 -6.18
C GLN A 121 7.91 3.61 -7.70
N TYR A 122 6.86 3.84 -8.49
CA TYR A 122 6.94 3.75 -9.97
C TYR A 122 7.65 4.92 -10.63
N LYS A 123 7.69 6.10 -9.99
CA LYS A 123 8.50 7.26 -10.46
C LYS A 123 8.23 7.71 -11.90
N THR A 124 7.02 7.47 -12.41
CA THR A 124 6.60 7.87 -13.76
C THR A 124 5.94 9.26 -13.75
N ALA A 125 5.83 9.88 -14.93
CA ALA A 125 5.06 11.11 -15.11
C ALA A 125 3.58 10.93 -14.71
N THR A 126 3.00 9.76 -14.98
CA THR A 126 1.63 9.41 -14.57
C THR A 126 1.51 9.35 -13.04
N SER A 127 2.45 8.69 -12.34
CA SER A 127 2.46 8.67 -10.88
C SER A 127 2.59 10.07 -10.29
N LEU A 128 3.46 10.92 -10.86
CA LEU A 128 3.56 12.33 -10.44
C LEU A 128 2.24 13.07 -10.64
N SER A 129 1.58 12.89 -11.78
CA SER A 129 0.29 13.53 -12.07
C SER A 129 -0.78 13.16 -11.04
N ILE A 130 -0.89 11.85 -10.73
CA ILE A 130 -1.85 11.36 -9.73
C ILE A 130 -1.51 11.89 -8.34
N LEU A 131 -0.26 11.77 -7.89
CA LEU A 131 0.17 12.29 -6.59
C LEU A 131 -0.08 13.81 -6.49
N THR A 132 0.13 14.55 -7.57
CA THR A 132 -0.20 15.99 -7.63
C THR A 132 -1.70 16.22 -7.51
N ALA A 133 -2.54 15.43 -8.20
CA ALA A 133 -3.99 15.54 -8.11
C ALA A 133 -4.51 15.30 -6.67
N LEU A 134 -3.92 14.36 -5.93
CA LEU A 134 -4.28 14.09 -4.53
C LEU A 134 -4.00 15.28 -3.58
N THR A 135 -3.24 16.29 -4.01
CA THR A 135 -2.98 17.52 -3.21
C THR A 135 -3.95 18.67 -3.48
N LYS A 136 -4.88 18.46 -4.42
CA LYS A 136 -5.81 19.46 -4.95
C LYS A 136 -7.23 19.23 -4.43
N LYS A 137 -7.92 20.33 -4.10
CA LYS A 137 -9.29 20.28 -3.57
C LYS A 137 -10.27 19.65 -4.55
N GLU A 138 -10.08 19.91 -5.85
CA GLU A 138 -10.99 19.50 -6.93
C GLU A 138 -11.11 17.97 -7.07
N THR A 139 -10.14 17.23 -6.54
CA THR A 139 -10.14 15.78 -6.48
C THR A 139 -11.22 15.25 -5.52
N TYR A 140 -11.56 16.01 -4.49
CA TYR A 140 -12.40 15.61 -3.36
C TYR A 140 -13.71 16.42 -3.30
N PRO A 141 -14.76 15.90 -2.62
CA PRO A 141 -16.01 16.61 -2.42
C PRO A 141 -15.88 17.75 -1.38
N ASP A 142 -14.99 17.59 -0.41
CA ASP A 142 -14.70 18.55 0.65
C ASP A 142 -13.19 18.71 0.86
N SER A 143 -12.80 19.64 1.74
CA SER A 143 -11.39 19.93 2.05
C SER A 143 -10.96 19.48 3.45
N TRP A 144 -11.80 18.75 4.20
CA TRP A 144 -11.48 18.38 5.58
C TRP A 144 -10.23 17.50 5.66
N TYR A 145 -10.13 16.53 4.75
CA TYR A 145 -9.00 15.58 4.71
C TYR A 145 -7.85 16.05 3.80
N LEU A 146 -7.98 17.19 3.13
CA LEU A 146 -6.96 17.69 2.21
C LEU A 146 -5.58 17.89 2.87
N PRO A 147 -5.47 18.42 4.11
CA PRO A 147 -4.19 18.50 4.80
C PRO A 147 -3.54 17.13 5.04
N GLN A 148 -4.33 16.13 5.46
CA GLN A 148 -3.86 14.77 5.70
C GLN A 148 -3.43 14.09 4.38
N ASN A 149 -4.19 14.27 3.31
CA ASN A 149 -3.86 13.74 1.99
C ASN A 149 -2.56 14.34 1.44
N ARG A 150 -2.34 15.65 1.67
CA ARG A 150 -1.06 16.32 1.37
C ARG A 150 0.10 15.75 2.17
N GLU A 151 -0.11 15.46 3.45
CA GLU A 151 0.89 14.79 4.29
C GLU A 151 1.22 13.40 3.74
N TYR A 152 0.22 12.59 3.36
CA TYR A 152 0.44 11.27 2.78
C TYR A 152 1.24 11.33 1.49
N VAL A 153 0.92 12.25 0.59
CA VAL A 153 1.70 12.48 -0.63
C VAL A 153 3.13 12.90 -0.27
N PHE A 154 3.30 13.86 0.64
CA PHE A 154 4.62 14.36 1.06
C PHE A 154 5.50 13.24 1.63
N ARG A 155 4.98 12.44 2.55
CA ARG A 155 5.70 11.29 3.13
C ARG A 155 6.06 10.25 2.08
N ALA A 156 5.15 9.95 1.15
CA ALA A 156 5.41 8.98 0.09
C ALA A 156 6.55 9.44 -0.85
N ILE A 157 6.51 10.69 -1.33
CA ILE A 157 7.56 11.23 -2.21
C ILE A 157 8.86 11.53 -1.47
N HIS A 158 8.82 11.71 -0.15
CA HIS A 158 10.01 11.78 0.69
C HIS A 158 10.69 10.40 0.75
N LYS A 159 9.94 9.36 1.13
CA LYS A 159 10.42 7.97 1.22
C LYS A 159 10.97 7.45 -0.12
N TYR A 160 10.30 7.78 -1.22
CA TYR A 160 10.67 7.34 -2.57
C TYR A 160 11.12 8.48 -3.47
N TYR A 161 11.93 9.39 -2.90
CA TYR A 161 12.38 10.59 -3.61
C TYR A 161 12.99 10.28 -4.98
N SER A 162 12.61 11.08 -5.96
CA SER A 162 13.12 11.03 -7.33
C SER A 162 13.08 12.43 -7.96
N PRO A 163 13.92 12.72 -8.97
CA PRO A 163 13.94 14.04 -9.62
C PRO A 163 12.56 14.55 -10.10
N PRO A 164 11.67 13.70 -10.69
CA PRO A 164 10.31 14.12 -11.03
C PRO A 164 9.51 14.70 -9.86
N TYR A 165 9.74 14.22 -8.64
CA TYR A 165 9.02 14.66 -7.44
C TYR A 165 9.59 15.92 -6.79
N LYS A 166 10.73 16.44 -7.28
CA LYS A 166 11.41 17.59 -6.67
C LYS A 166 10.50 18.81 -6.50
N LYS A 167 9.72 19.15 -7.53
CA LYS A 167 8.85 20.34 -7.53
C LYS A 167 7.76 20.22 -6.46
N ILE A 168 6.96 19.15 -6.52
CA ILE A 168 5.89 18.92 -5.54
C ILE A 168 6.44 18.76 -4.11
N TYR A 169 7.63 18.17 -3.95
CA TYR A 169 8.30 18.10 -2.64
C TYR A 169 8.58 19.49 -2.07
N GLN A 170 9.15 20.39 -2.88
CA GLN A 170 9.47 21.75 -2.48
C GLN A 170 8.21 22.58 -2.18
N GLU A 171 7.11 22.33 -2.90
CA GLU A 171 5.82 22.98 -2.68
C GLU A 171 5.14 22.50 -1.38
N LEU A 172 5.19 21.20 -1.07
CA LEU A 172 4.53 20.62 0.10
C LEU A 172 5.32 20.83 1.39
N LYS A 173 6.65 20.72 1.36
CA LYS A 173 7.53 20.81 2.54
C LYS A 173 7.22 22.00 3.47
N PRO A 174 7.08 23.26 3.00
CA PRO A 174 6.81 24.38 3.89
C PRO A 174 5.40 24.37 4.51
N THR A 175 4.49 23.52 4.02
CA THR A 175 3.13 23.37 4.57
C THR A 175 3.01 22.28 5.62
N MET A 176 4.07 21.50 5.86
CA MET A 176 4.07 20.40 6.82
C MET A 176 4.22 20.92 8.26
N SER A 177 3.49 20.31 9.19
CA SER A 177 3.61 20.66 10.62
C SER A 177 4.96 20.24 11.19
N ALA A 178 5.34 20.84 12.33
CA ALA A 178 6.56 20.46 13.05
C ALA A 178 6.59 18.96 13.38
N ASN A 179 5.45 18.39 13.79
CA ASN A 179 5.31 16.96 14.07
C ASN A 179 5.57 16.11 12.82
N VAL A 180 5.03 16.49 11.66
CA VAL A 180 5.31 15.73 10.43
C VAL A 180 6.80 15.69 10.12
N MET A 181 7.47 16.83 10.26
CA MET A 181 8.89 16.95 10.00
C MET A 181 9.76 16.20 11.02
N GLU A 182 9.41 16.21 12.30
CA GLU A 182 10.13 15.50 13.37
C GLU A 182 10.09 13.98 13.19
N TYR A 183 8.98 13.45 12.67
CA TYR A 183 8.75 12.02 12.47
C TYR A 183 8.79 11.62 11.00
N LEU A 184 9.49 12.38 10.15
CA LEU A 184 9.53 12.13 8.71
C LEU A 184 10.35 10.88 8.36
N ASP A 185 11.52 10.75 8.99
CA ASP A 185 12.49 9.66 8.77
C ASP A 185 12.30 8.49 9.75
N LYS A 186 11.46 8.66 10.77
CA LYS A 186 11.18 7.60 11.73
C LYS A 186 10.26 6.56 11.08
N PRO A 187 10.42 5.26 11.38
CA PRO A 187 9.42 4.27 10.99
C PRO A 187 8.06 4.75 11.51
N ALA A 188 7.02 4.67 10.67
CA ALA A 188 5.66 4.92 11.12
C ALA A 188 5.44 4.06 12.37
N TYR A 189 4.96 4.67 13.47
CA TYR A 189 4.74 3.98 14.72
C TYR A 189 3.95 2.70 14.44
N ASP A 190 4.58 1.57 14.69
CA ASP A 190 4.02 0.26 14.42
C ASP A 190 3.16 -0.10 15.63
N GLU A 191 1.89 0.31 15.61
CA GLU A 191 0.91 -0.01 16.65
C GLU A 191 0.81 -1.53 16.91
N TYR A 192 1.34 -2.36 16.00
CA TYR A 192 1.28 -3.81 16.03
C TYR A 192 2.56 -4.49 16.55
N ARG A 193 3.65 -3.75 16.81
CA ARG A 193 4.91 -4.35 17.37
C ARG A 193 4.85 -4.72 18.85
N THR A 194 3.70 -4.61 19.48
CA THR A 194 3.50 -5.06 20.86
C THR A 194 2.84 -6.44 20.92
N TRP A 195 3.52 -7.49 20.47
CA TRP A 195 3.21 -8.89 20.84
C TRP A 195 4.48 -9.72 20.94
#